data_AF-A0A7C4ZKH5-F1
#
_entry.id   AF-A0A7C4ZKH5-F1
#
_cell.length_a   1.000
_cell.length_b   1.000
_cell.length_c   1.000
_cell.angle_alpha   90.00
_cell.angle_beta   90.00
_cell.angle_gamma   90.00
#
_symmetry.space_group_name_H-M   'P 1'
#
loop_
_entity.id
_entity.type
_entity.pdbx_description
1 polymer ?
#
loop_
_entity_poly.entity_id
_entity_poly.type
_entity_poly.pdbx_seq_one_letter_code
_entity_poly.pdbx_strand_id
1 'polypeptide(L)' 'MEDRVFTTMTAEDRERAALTPDDYAAAGVEAPNWRDDPIPSLETWRMWQAAQDKALAFKRAKKRAELT' A
#
# COMPACT_ATOMS: atom_id res chain seq x y z
N MET A 1 -14.29 1.89 32.05
CA MET A 1 -14.89 2.32 30.77
C MET A 1 -13.77 2.19 29.76
N GLU A 2 -13.67 1.03 29.12
CA GLU A 2 -12.60 0.75 28.17
C GLU A 2 -12.90 1.51 26.87
N ASP A 3 -12.07 2.50 26.58
CA ASP A 3 -12.12 3.28 25.36
C ASP A 3 -11.77 2.35 24.20
N ARG A 4 -12.80 1.80 23.56
CA ARG A 4 -12.64 1.05 22.31
C ARG A 4 -12.20 2.05 21.25
N VAL A 5 -10.90 2.21 21.09
CA VAL A 5 -10.30 2.88 19.93
C VAL A 5 -10.72 2.08 18.70
N PHE A 6 -11.86 2.45 18.11
CA PHE A 6 -12.19 2.07 16.75
C PHE A 6 -11.19 2.79 15.87
N THR A 7 -10.07 2.15 15.54
CA THR A 7 -9.19 2.61 14.47
C THR A 7 -10.02 2.65 13.20
N THR A 8 -10.50 3.83 12.83
CA THR A 8 -11.18 4.03 11.57
C THR A 8 -10.10 3.92 10.49
N MET A 9 -9.99 2.74 9.86
CA MET A 9 -9.13 2.59 8.68
C MET A 9 -9.57 3.65 7.66
N THR A 10 -8.66 4.56 7.34
CA THR A 10 -8.92 5.63 6.39
C THR A 10 -9.18 5.03 5.00
N ALA A 11 -9.82 5.80 4.11
CA ALA A 11 -10.03 5.33 2.74
C ALA A 11 -8.71 4.97 2.04
N GLU A 12 -7.65 5.76 2.30
CA GLU A 12 -6.31 5.49 1.77
C GLU A 12 -5.72 4.20 2.34
N ASP A 13 -5.88 3.95 3.64
CA ASP A 13 -5.41 2.72 4.28
C ASP A 13 -6.10 1.47 3.69
N ARG A 14 -7.40 1.56 3.39
CA ARG A 14 -8.11 0.50 2.66
C ARG A 14 -7.60 0.30 1.24
N GLU A 15 -7.29 1.39 0.53
CA GLU A 15 -6.73 1.30 -0.82
C GLU A 15 -5.31 0.68 -0.81
N ARG A 16 -4.47 1.02 0.18
CA ARG A 16 -3.16 0.39 0.40
C ARG A 16 -3.30 -1.09 0.74
N ALA A 17 -4.24 -1.45 1.61
CA ALA A 17 -4.53 -2.84 1.97
C ALA A 17 -5.05 -3.66 0.77
N ALA A 18 -5.68 -3.00 -0.22
CA ALA A 18 -6.16 -3.61 -1.45
C ALA A 18 -5.10 -3.67 -2.57
N LEU A 19 -3.85 -3.26 -2.32
CA LEU A 19 -2.76 -3.44 -3.27
C LEU A 19 -2.36 -4.92 -3.35
N THR A 20 -2.40 -5.45 -4.56
CA THR A 20 -1.98 -6.81 -4.88
C THR A 20 -0.54 -6.81 -5.38
N PRO A 21 0.20 -7.95 -5.33
CA PRO A 21 1.54 -8.05 -5.92
C PRO A 21 1.60 -7.59 -7.39
N ASP A 22 0.53 -7.80 -8.16
CA ASP A 22 0.42 -7.35 -9.55
C ASP A 22 0.40 -5.83 -9.68
N ASP A 23 -0.23 -5.12 -8.74
CA ASP A 23 -0.25 -3.65 -8.73
C ASP A 23 1.19 -3.08 -8.54
N TYR A 24 2.01 -3.73 -7.71
CA TYR A 24 3.42 -3.36 -7.53
C TYR A 24 4.24 -3.67 -8.79
N ALA A 25 4.05 -4.86 -9.38
CA ALA A 25 4.73 -5.25 -10.60
C ALA A 25 4.38 -4.32 -11.77
N ALA A 26 3.11 -3.96 -11.94
CA ALA A 26 2.63 -3.03 -12.95
C ALA A 26 3.21 -1.61 -12.77
N ALA A 27 3.45 -1.20 -11.52
CA ALA A 27 4.13 0.04 -11.19
C ALA A 27 5.68 -0.04 -11.25
N GLY A 28 6.24 -1.22 -11.55
CA GLY A 28 7.68 -1.46 -11.61
C GLY A 28 8.37 -1.25 -10.26
N VAL A 29 7.75 -1.72 -9.17
CA VAL A 29 8.31 -1.70 -7.81
C VAL A 29 8.15 -3.08 -7.17
N GLU A 30 9.00 -3.36 -6.18
CA GLU A 30 8.89 -4.60 -5.40
C GLU A 30 7.81 -4.48 -4.32
N ALA A 31 7.05 -5.56 -4.15
CA ALA A 31 6.07 -5.65 -3.08
C ALA A 31 6.75 -5.80 -1.72
N PRO A 32 6.26 -5.13 -0.67
CA PRO A 32 6.76 -5.31 0.70
C PRO A 32 6.69 -6.77 1.15
N ASN A 33 7.77 -7.31 1.70
CA ASN A 33 7.78 -8.68 2.23
C ASN A 33 7.55 -8.71 3.75
N TRP A 34 6.33 -8.35 4.17
CA TRP A 34 5.93 -8.39 5.58
C TRP A 34 5.95 -9.79 6.21
N ARG A 35 6.01 -10.84 5.39
CA ARG A 35 6.02 -12.24 5.87
C ARG A 35 7.38 -12.61 6.43
N ASP A 36 8.45 -12.34 5.69
CA ASP A 36 9.80 -12.70 6.10
C ASP A 36 10.46 -11.60 6.97
N ASP A 37 10.02 -10.35 6.83
CA ASP A 37 10.51 -9.23 7.63
C ASP A 37 9.33 -8.41 8.20
N PRO A 38 8.69 -8.90 9.28
CA PRO A 38 7.48 -8.30 9.85
C PRO A 38 7.74 -6.97 10.58
N ILE A 39 8.98 -6.74 11.04
CA ILE A 39 9.41 -5.50 11.68
C ILE A 39 10.64 -4.99 10.92
N PRO A 40 10.43 -4.39 9.74
CA PRO A 40 11.52 -3.94 8.91
C PRO A 40 12.33 -2.84 9.57
N SER A 41 13.58 -2.69 9.12
CA SER A 41 14.39 -1.51 9.44
C SER A 41 13.67 -0.23 8.99
N LEU A 42 14.00 0.92 9.58
CA LEU A 42 13.38 2.20 9.18
C LEU A 42 13.63 2.52 7.69
N GLU A 43 14.79 2.13 7.17
CA GLU A 43 15.14 2.31 5.75
C GLU A 43 14.28 1.41 4.86
N THR A 44 14.16 0.13 5.21
CA THR A 44 13.30 -0.85 4.53
C THR A 44 11.83 -0.40 4.55
N TRP A 45 11.36 0.06 5.71
CA TRP A 45 10.00 0.59 5.86
C TRP A 45 9.75 1.79 4.95
N ARG A 46 10.70 2.73 4.86
CA ARG A 46 10.60 3.89 3.95
C ARG A 46 10.55 3.47 2.49
N MET A 47 11.37 2.49 2.08
CA MET A 47 11.35 1.94 0.73
C MET A 47 9.99 1.30 0.41
N TRP A 48 9.46 0.51 1.34
CA TRP A 48 8.15 -0.13 1.19
C TRP A 48 6.99 0.85 1.16
N GLN A 49 7.05 1.92 1.95
CA GLN A 49 6.08 3.03 1.88
C GLN A 49 6.10 3.72 0.51
N ALA A 50 7.29 3.99 -0.04
CA ALA A 50 7.42 4.57 -1.37
C ALA A 50 6.90 3.64 -2.48
N ALA A 51 7.16 2.33 -2.36
CA ALA A 51 6.63 1.33 -3.29
C ALA A 51 5.09 1.27 -3.25
N GLN A 52 4.49 1.28 -2.05
CA GLN A 52 3.04 1.34 -1.88
C GLN A 52 2.43 2.60 -2.51
N ASP A 53 3.04 3.75 -2.28
CA ASP A 53 2.58 5.02 -2.83
C ASP A 53 2.60 5.02 -4.36
N LYS A 54 3.71 4.54 -4.95
CA LYS A 54 3.85 4.43 -6.41
C LYS A 54 2.85 3.43 -7.02
N ALA A 55 2.66 2.27 -6.39
CA ALA A 55 1.69 1.27 -6.82
C ALA A 55 0.25 1.82 -6.74
N LEU A 56 -0.09 2.53 -5.67
CA LEU A 56 -1.39 3.17 -5.50
C LEU A 56 -1.64 4.27 -6.53
N ALA A 57 -0.64 5.14 -6.77
CA ALA A 57 -0.72 6.17 -7.79
C ALA A 57 -0.93 5.58 -9.19
N PHE A 58 -0.21 4.50 -9.53
CA PHE A 58 -0.38 3.79 -10.80
C PHE A 58 -1.77 3.17 -10.92
N LYS A 59 -2.26 2.48 -9.89
CA LYS A 59 -3.61 1.90 -9.85
C LYS A 59 -4.70 2.95 -10.04
N ARG A 60 -4.57 4.09 -9.35
CA ARG A 60 -5.48 5.23 -9.51
C ARG A 60 -5.43 5.81 -10.93
N ALA A 61 -4.23 5.96 -11.51
CA ALA A 61 -4.07 6.43 -12.88
C ALA A 61 -4.71 5.49 -13.91
N LYS A 62 -4.47 4.17 -13.77
CA LYS A 62 -5.08 3.13 -14.62
C LYS A 62 -6.62 3.19 -14.54
N LYS A 63 -7.17 3.22 -13.32
CA LYS A 63 -8.62 3.33 -13.10
C LYS A 63 -9.23 4.58 -13.74
N ARG A 64 -8.51 5.71 -13.72
CA ARG A 64 -8.98 6.95 -14.38
C ARG A 64 -8.94 6.84 -15.90
N ALA A 65 -7.92 6.19 -16.46
CA ALA A 65 -7.80 5.96 -17.90
C ALA A 65 -8.90 5.02 -18.44
N GLU A 66 -9.31 4.01 -17.66
CA GLU A 66 -10.39 3.07 -18.04
C GLU A 66 -11.79 3.71 -18.04
N LEU A 67 -11.95 4.87 -17.38
CA LEU A 67 -13.21 5.61 -17.28
C LEU A 67 -13.35 6.71 -18.34
N THR A 68 -12.32 6.92 -19.18
CA THR A 68 -12.30 7.93 -20.25
C THR A 68 -12.46 7.26 -21.61
#